data_AF-A0A399IAY7-F1
#
_entry.id   AF-A0A399IAY7-F1
#
_cell.length_a   1.000
_cell.length_b   1.000
_cell.length_c   1.000
_cell.angle_alpha   90.00
_cell.angle_beta   90.00
_cell.angle_gamma   90.00
#
_symmetry.space_group_name_H-M   'P 1'
#
loop_
_entity.id
_entity.type
_entity.pdbx_description
1 polymer ?
#
loop_
_entity_poly.entity_id
_entity_poly.type
_entity_poly.pdbx_seq_one_letter_code
_entity_poly.pdbx_strand_id
1 'polypeptide(L)'
;MKKLQAVLAATLVFAAGSALAASTGNVPVVINANVAALAKLTIPAAISFASADPDVTPSIPATENPVAVRTQVRTGSASAVSLTVLAAGDLTNGTVTEDIGISAVTWTAAGNGFVAGTMDKTTAQSAGDWTGSGDRSSTFSYNLANSWSYAPGNYTATVNYVLSAP
;
A
#
# COMPACT_ATOMS: atom_id res chain seq x y z
N MET A 1 43.96 -90.48 -33.42
CA MET A 1 43.43 -89.12 -33.69
C MET A 1 42.01 -89.35 -34.22
N LYS A 2 40.87 -88.91 -33.66
CA LYS A 2 40.47 -87.82 -32.76
C LYS A 2 39.27 -88.30 -31.91
N LYS A 3 39.13 -87.73 -30.70
CA LYS A 3 38.00 -87.90 -29.76
C LYS A 3 36.80 -87.06 -30.23
N LEU A 4 35.56 -87.54 -30.06
CA LEU A 4 34.31 -86.74 -30.13
C LEU A 4 33.32 -87.35 -29.11
N GLN A 5 33.28 -86.86 -27.87
CA GLN A 5 32.44 -85.78 -27.32
C GLN A 5 31.01 -86.22 -26.94
N ALA A 6 30.79 -86.24 -25.62
CA ALA A 6 29.50 -86.28 -24.94
C ALA A 6 28.80 -84.93 -25.05
N VAL A 7 27.45 -84.91 -25.09
CA VAL A 7 26.69 -83.72 -24.75
C VAL A 7 25.51 -84.10 -23.85
N LEU A 8 25.61 -83.61 -22.63
CA LEU A 8 24.65 -83.60 -21.54
C LEU A 8 23.75 -82.37 -21.74
N ALA A 9 22.43 -82.53 -21.86
CA ALA A 9 21.49 -81.42 -21.89
C ALA A 9 20.71 -81.38 -20.56
N ALA A 10 21.18 -80.57 -19.62
CA ALA A 10 20.49 -80.29 -18.36
C ALA A 10 19.82 -78.91 -18.44
N THR A 11 18.54 -78.92 -18.12
CA THR A 11 17.52 -77.88 -18.28
C THR A 11 17.81 -76.63 -17.44
N LEU A 12 17.68 -75.44 -18.04
CA LEU A 12 17.69 -74.14 -17.35
C LEU A 12 16.53 -74.07 -16.34
N VAL A 13 16.84 -73.85 -15.06
CA VAL A 13 15.86 -73.44 -14.04
C VAL A 13 15.80 -71.92 -14.06
N PHE A 14 14.67 -71.36 -14.52
CA PHE A 14 14.35 -69.95 -14.35
C PHE A 14 14.07 -69.65 -12.87
N ALA A 15 14.99 -68.97 -12.19
CA ALA A 15 14.69 -68.34 -10.91
C ALA A 15 13.85 -67.07 -11.18
N ALA A 16 12.55 -67.16 -10.95
CA ALA A 16 11.66 -65.99 -10.99
C ALA A 16 12.04 -65.03 -9.86
N GLY A 17 12.65 -63.89 -10.20
CA GLY A 17 12.82 -62.80 -9.25
C GLY A 17 11.46 -62.25 -8.85
N SER A 18 11.18 -62.16 -7.55
CA SER A 18 9.98 -61.53 -7.01
C SER A 18 9.97 -60.05 -7.43
N ALA A 19 9.13 -59.67 -8.39
CA ALA A 19 8.93 -58.28 -8.72
C ALA A 19 8.19 -57.58 -7.57
N LEU A 20 8.77 -56.52 -7.01
CA LEU A 20 8.10 -55.64 -6.08
C LEU A 20 6.94 -54.96 -6.82
N ALA A 21 5.70 -55.14 -6.35
CA ALA A 21 4.55 -54.43 -6.87
C ALA A 21 4.53 -53.01 -6.28
N ALA A 22 4.80 -52.01 -7.10
CA ALA A 22 4.60 -50.61 -6.73
C ALA A 22 3.20 -50.17 -7.20
N SER A 23 2.38 -49.65 -6.29
CA SER A 23 1.10 -49.03 -6.60
C SER A 23 1.29 -47.52 -6.72
N THR A 24 1.29 -46.99 -7.93
CA THR A 24 1.16 -45.55 -8.18
C THR A 24 -0.31 -45.19 -8.29
N GLY A 25 -0.82 -44.46 -7.30
CA GLY A 25 -2.17 -43.89 -7.31
C GLY A 25 -2.11 -42.38 -7.53
N ASN A 26 -2.75 -41.89 -8.60
CA ASN A 26 -2.95 -40.46 -8.84
C ASN A 26 -4.23 -39.99 -8.13
N VAL A 27 -4.18 -39.87 -6.81
CA VAL A 27 -5.28 -39.25 -6.05
C VAL A 27 -5.12 -37.73 -6.14
N PRO A 28 -6.06 -36.98 -6.74
CA PRO A 28 -5.99 -35.53 -6.75
C PRO A 28 -6.15 -35.00 -5.32
N VAL A 29 -5.12 -34.30 -4.83
CA VAL A 29 -5.17 -33.57 -3.56
C VAL A 29 -5.61 -32.14 -3.87
N VAL A 30 -6.72 -31.71 -3.27
CA VAL A 30 -7.17 -30.32 -3.36
C VAL A 30 -6.55 -29.53 -2.22
N ILE A 31 -5.70 -28.56 -2.55
CA ILE A 31 -5.13 -27.61 -1.59
C ILE A 31 -5.97 -26.34 -1.63
N ASN A 32 -6.58 -25.98 -0.51
CA ASN A 32 -7.38 -24.77 -0.37
C ASN A 32 -6.64 -23.73 0.47
N ALA A 33 -6.67 -22.48 0.04
CA ALA A 33 -6.20 -21.33 0.81
C ALA A 33 -7.25 -20.21 0.72
N ASN A 34 -7.62 -19.63 1.86
CA ASN A 34 -8.46 -18.44 1.91
C ASN A 34 -7.58 -17.21 2.16
N VAL A 35 -7.68 -16.22 1.27
CA VAL A 35 -6.91 -14.98 1.34
C VAL A 35 -7.88 -13.81 1.33
N ALA A 36 -8.02 -13.14 2.48
CA ALA A 36 -8.95 -12.01 2.64
C ALA A 36 -8.35 -10.69 2.13
N ALA A 37 -9.21 -9.72 1.79
CA ALA A 37 -8.76 -8.36 1.49
C ALA A 37 -8.13 -7.70 2.74
N LEU A 38 -7.08 -6.90 2.54
CA LEU A 38 -6.40 -6.16 3.60
C LEU A 38 -5.90 -4.82 3.08
N ALA A 39 -5.96 -3.79 3.92
CA ALA A 39 -5.42 -2.48 3.64
C ALA A 39 -4.61 -1.99 4.85
N LYS A 40 -3.45 -1.40 4.59
CA LYS A 40 -2.62 -0.74 5.60
C LYS A 40 -2.06 0.56 5.02
N LEU A 41 -2.24 1.63 5.76
CA LEU A 41 -1.70 2.96 5.46
C LEU A 41 -0.66 3.33 6.52
N THR A 42 0.48 3.84 6.07
CA THR A 42 1.51 4.45 6.92
C THR A 42 1.75 5.88 6.44
N ILE A 43 1.50 6.84 7.32
CA ILE A 43 1.73 8.28 7.14
C ILE A 43 2.11 8.89 8.51
N PRO A 44 2.91 9.96 8.60
CA PRO A 44 3.21 10.61 9.87
C PRO A 44 1.97 11.09 10.62
N ALA A 45 2.10 11.17 11.95
CA ALA A 45 0.99 11.55 12.83
C ALA A 45 0.73 13.07 12.88
N ALA A 46 1.71 13.89 12.47
CA ALA A 46 1.61 15.34 12.50
C ALA A 46 2.38 15.97 11.32
N ILE A 47 1.90 17.13 10.89
CA ILE A 47 2.49 17.99 9.86
C ILE A 47 2.46 19.42 10.43
N SER A 48 3.59 20.11 10.39
CA SER A 48 3.80 21.37 11.08
C SER A 48 4.34 22.44 10.14
N PHE A 49 3.74 23.63 10.18
CA PHE A 49 4.15 24.79 9.40
C PHE A 49 4.82 25.82 10.33
N ALA A 50 6.03 26.25 10.01
CA ALA A 50 6.73 27.26 10.79
C ALA A 50 6.15 28.66 10.53
N SER A 51 6.25 29.57 11.51
CA SER A 51 5.92 30.98 11.29
C SER A 51 6.85 31.59 10.26
N ALA A 52 6.31 32.34 9.31
CA ALA A 52 7.07 33.07 8.30
C ALA A 52 6.38 34.38 7.93
N ASP A 53 7.16 35.34 7.42
CA ASP A 53 6.64 36.60 6.87
C ASP A 53 5.86 36.33 5.56
N PRO A 54 4.57 36.72 5.44
CA PRO A 54 3.78 36.51 4.24
C PRO A 54 4.33 37.20 2.97
N ASP A 55 5.05 38.32 3.10
CA ASP A 55 5.61 39.05 1.95
C ASP A 55 6.87 38.35 1.39
N VAL A 56 7.56 37.57 2.22
CA VAL A 56 8.76 36.81 1.84
C VAL A 56 8.41 35.35 1.50
N THR A 57 7.55 34.74 2.30
CA THR A 57 7.11 33.34 2.20
C THR A 57 5.59 33.28 2.15
N PRO A 58 4.98 33.54 0.97
CA PRO A 58 3.53 33.51 0.80
C PRO A 58 2.95 32.08 0.88
N SER A 59 3.80 31.05 0.77
CA SER A 59 3.44 29.65 0.91
C SER A 59 4.45 28.96 1.81
N ILE A 60 4.05 28.61 3.03
CA ILE A 60 4.90 27.97 4.01
C ILE A 60 4.94 26.45 3.73
N PRO A 61 6.10 25.86 3.41
CA PRO A 61 6.22 24.41 3.32
C PRO A 61 6.14 23.79 4.72
N ALA A 62 5.53 22.60 4.81
CA ALA A 62 5.59 21.82 6.04
C ALA A 62 7.03 21.38 6.37
N THR A 63 7.35 21.31 7.65
CA THR A 63 8.66 20.94 8.19
C THR A 63 9.04 19.51 7.84
N GLU A 64 8.04 18.64 7.75
CA GLU A 64 8.17 17.22 7.49
C GLU A 64 8.26 16.89 5.99
N ASN A 65 8.19 17.89 5.11
CA ASN A 65 8.30 17.66 3.67
C ASN A 65 9.70 17.14 3.30
N PRO A 66 9.80 16.13 2.39
CA PRO A 66 8.69 15.36 1.82
C PRO A 66 8.12 14.33 2.83
N VAL A 67 6.79 14.31 2.96
CA VAL A 67 6.06 13.38 3.83
C VAL A 67 5.92 12.02 3.16
N ALA A 68 6.54 10.99 3.72
CA ALA A 68 6.46 9.63 3.18
C ALA A 68 5.06 9.01 3.43
N VAL A 69 4.46 8.50 2.36
CA VAL A 69 3.17 7.78 2.37
C VAL A 69 3.39 6.38 1.82
N ARG A 70 2.97 5.36 2.56
CA ARG A 70 3.02 3.97 2.11
C ARG A 70 1.67 3.30 2.26
N THR A 71 1.24 2.62 1.20
CA THR A 71 -0.01 1.86 1.16
C THR A 71 0.29 0.42 0.81
N GLN A 72 -0.20 -0.51 1.62
CA GLN A 72 -0.08 -1.94 1.36
C GLN A 72 -1.48 -2.50 1.27
N VAL A 73 -1.84 -3.02 0.09
CA VAL A 73 -3.19 -3.46 -0.21
C VAL A 73 -3.17 -4.86 -0.81
N ARG A 74 -4.09 -5.70 -0.33
CA ARG A 74 -4.42 -7.00 -0.90
C ARG A 74 -5.90 -6.98 -1.30
N THR A 75 -6.16 -7.07 -2.61
CA THR A 75 -7.49 -7.03 -3.24
C THR A 75 -7.44 -7.73 -4.61
N GLY A 76 -8.60 -7.91 -5.26
CA GLY A 76 -8.71 -8.45 -6.62
C GLY A 76 -7.96 -7.60 -7.65
N SER A 77 -7.44 -8.21 -8.71
CA SER A 77 -6.62 -7.52 -9.73
C SER A 77 -7.33 -6.38 -10.45
N ALA A 78 -8.65 -6.48 -10.61
CA ALA A 78 -9.51 -5.46 -11.21
C ALA A 78 -10.22 -4.57 -10.18
N SER A 79 -10.01 -4.80 -8.88
CA SER A 79 -10.63 -4.01 -7.82
C SER A 79 -10.01 -2.63 -7.74
N ALA A 80 -10.84 -1.61 -7.62
CA ALA A 80 -10.41 -0.24 -7.39
C ALA A 80 -9.93 -0.06 -5.94
N VAL A 81 -8.83 0.67 -5.77
CA VAL A 81 -8.24 1.07 -4.50
C VAL A 81 -8.21 2.58 -4.47
N SER A 82 -8.75 3.16 -3.41
CA SER A 82 -8.83 4.62 -3.25
C SER A 82 -8.21 5.05 -1.91
N LEU A 83 -7.37 6.07 -1.96
CA LEU A 83 -6.91 6.82 -0.80
C LEU A 83 -7.58 8.20 -0.82
N THR A 84 -8.35 8.51 0.21
CA THR A 84 -8.98 9.82 0.36
C THR A 84 -8.54 10.53 1.63
N VAL A 85 -8.62 11.84 1.63
CA VAL A 85 -8.32 12.70 2.77
C VAL A 85 -9.45 13.69 3.03
N LEU A 86 -9.84 13.85 4.29
CA LEU A 86 -10.86 14.80 4.72
C LEU A 86 -10.45 15.41 6.05
N ALA A 87 -10.46 16.74 6.14
CA ALA A 87 -10.25 17.41 7.42
C ALA A 87 -11.52 17.39 8.28
N ALA A 88 -11.36 17.31 9.59
CA ALA A 88 -12.46 17.40 10.53
C ALA A 88 -13.01 18.84 10.68
N GLY A 89 -12.24 19.84 10.25
CA GLY A 89 -12.59 21.25 10.36
C GLY A 89 -11.47 22.15 9.85
N ASP A 90 -11.62 23.45 10.11
CA ASP A 90 -10.58 24.45 9.88
C ASP A 90 -9.45 24.33 10.89
N LEU A 91 -8.33 25.01 10.60
CA LEU A 91 -7.24 25.20 11.54
C LEU A 91 -7.71 26.19 12.60
N THR A 92 -7.86 25.72 13.84
CA THR A 92 -8.40 26.51 14.96
C THR A 92 -7.39 26.62 16.10
N ASN A 93 -7.37 27.76 16.79
CA ASN A 93 -6.58 27.97 18.01
C ASN A 93 -7.44 27.79 19.28
N GLY A 94 -8.77 27.73 19.13
CA GLY A 94 -9.71 27.53 20.25
C GLY A 94 -9.82 28.73 21.21
N THR A 95 -9.02 29.79 21.00
CA THR A 95 -9.01 31.01 21.84
C THR A 95 -9.33 32.29 21.06
N VAL A 96 -9.02 32.34 19.76
CA VAL A 96 -9.39 33.44 18.86
C VAL A 96 -10.62 33.06 18.04
N THR A 97 -11.32 34.08 17.51
CA THR A 97 -12.56 33.86 16.74
C THR A 97 -12.27 33.55 15.27
N GLU A 98 -11.10 33.96 14.78
CA GLU A 98 -10.66 33.78 13.41
C GLU A 98 -9.95 32.45 13.23
N ASP A 99 -10.60 31.53 12.53
CA ASP A 99 -9.99 30.27 12.08
C ASP A 99 -9.31 30.43 10.72
N ILE A 100 -8.27 29.63 10.48
CA ILE A 100 -7.64 29.53 9.16
C ILE A 100 -8.37 28.45 8.36
N GLY A 101 -9.04 28.86 7.29
CA GLY A 101 -9.78 27.94 6.42
C GLY A 101 -8.89 26.77 5.96
N ILE A 102 -9.35 25.53 6.09
CA ILE A 102 -8.50 24.36 5.81
C ILE A 102 -8.04 24.29 4.35
N SER A 103 -8.79 24.92 3.43
CA SER A 103 -8.42 25.05 2.02
C SER A 103 -7.14 25.86 1.78
N ALA A 104 -6.60 26.54 2.80
CA ALA A 104 -5.27 27.13 2.75
C ALA A 104 -4.15 26.07 2.72
N VAL A 105 -4.44 24.83 3.14
CA VAL A 105 -3.50 23.71 3.08
C VAL A 105 -3.65 22.96 1.77
N THR A 106 -2.57 22.87 1.01
CA THR A 106 -2.49 22.12 -0.25
C THR A 106 -1.37 21.10 -0.18
N TRP A 107 -1.40 20.08 -1.05
CA TRP A 107 -0.28 19.17 -1.21
C TRP A 107 0.00 18.84 -2.67
N THR A 108 1.26 18.55 -2.96
CA THR A 108 1.69 17.88 -4.19
C THR A 108 2.00 16.42 -3.89
N ALA A 109 1.98 15.57 -4.91
CA ALA A 109 2.26 14.14 -4.78
C ALA A 109 3.30 13.69 -5.81
N ALA A 110 4.21 12.82 -5.39
CA ALA A 110 5.16 12.15 -6.26
C ALA A 110 5.08 10.62 -6.08
N GLY A 111 4.53 9.93 -7.07
CA GLY A 111 4.33 8.49 -7.05
C GLY A 111 3.16 8.09 -7.95
N ASN A 112 3.24 6.93 -8.60
CA ASN A 112 2.19 6.50 -9.53
C ASN A 112 0.90 6.12 -8.78
N GLY A 113 -0.23 6.69 -9.20
CA GLY A 113 -1.54 6.50 -8.58
C GLY A 113 -1.79 7.41 -7.38
N PHE A 114 -0.87 8.32 -7.05
CA PHE A 114 -1.10 9.34 -6.03
C PHE A 114 -1.39 10.69 -6.69
N VAL A 115 -2.24 11.50 -6.08
CA VAL A 115 -2.71 12.75 -6.67
C VAL A 115 -2.51 13.94 -5.73
N ALA A 116 -2.18 15.09 -6.31
CA ALA A 116 -2.11 16.37 -5.62
C ALA A 116 -3.52 16.90 -5.31
N GLY A 117 -3.65 17.78 -4.32
CA GLY A 117 -4.94 18.31 -3.94
C GLY A 117 -4.90 19.51 -3.00
N THR A 118 -6.09 20.01 -2.68
CA THR A 118 -6.34 21.07 -1.69
C THR A 118 -7.21 20.48 -0.60
N MET A 119 -6.93 20.77 0.66
CA MET A 119 -7.67 20.16 1.75
C MET A 119 -9.08 20.72 1.85
N ASP A 120 -10.02 19.87 2.24
CA ASP A 120 -11.43 20.23 2.38
C ASP A 120 -11.99 19.56 3.65
N LYS A 121 -12.98 20.21 4.27
CA LYS A 121 -13.66 19.74 5.50
C LYS A 121 -15.08 19.21 5.27
N THR A 122 -15.59 19.33 4.05
CA THR A 122 -16.94 18.96 3.64
C THR A 122 -16.95 17.78 2.66
N THR A 123 -15.99 17.74 1.76
CA THR A 123 -15.89 16.77 0.66
C THR A 123 -14.56 16.06 0.73
N ALA A 124 -14.57 14.72 0.82
CA ALA A 124 -13.34 13.95 0.85
C ALA A 124 -12.59 14.11 -0.48
N GLN A 125 -11.31 14.46 -0.39
CA GLN A 125 -10.45 14.70 -1.53
C GLN A 125 -9.72 13.42 -1.90
N SER A 126 -9.58 13.14 -3.20
CA SER A 126 -8.72 12.04 -3.64
C SER A 126 -7.27 12.39 -3.35
N ALA A 127 -6.54 11.46 -2.74
CA ALA A 127 -5.10 11.51 -2.51
C ALA A 127 -4.38 10.36 -3.24
N GLY A 128 -5.13 9.36 -3.73
CA GLY A 128 -4.64 8.37 -4.67
C GLY A 128 -5.75 7.43 -5.17
N ASP A 129 -5.56 6.92 -6.38
CA ASP A 129 -6.45 5.96 -7.04
C ASP A 129 -5.62 5.02 -7.92
N TRP A 130 -5.87 3.72 -7.78
CA TRP A 130 -5.28 2.70 -8.64
C TRP A 130 -6.09 1.39 -8.59
N THR A 131 -5.71 0.42 -9.43
CA THR A 131 -6.31 -0.92 -9.44
C THR A 131 -5.36 -1.97 -8.89
N GLY A 132 -5.91 -2.96 -8.20
CA GLY A 132 -5.21 -4.17 -7.80
C GLY A 132 -4.41 -4.09 -6.50
N SER A 133 -3.87 -5.24 -6.11
CA SER A 133 -2.98 -5.39 -4.95
C SER A 133 -1.63 -4.70 -5.17
N GLY A 134 -0.94 -4.39 -4.08
CA GLY A 134 0.45 -3.95 -4.14
C GLY A 134 0.95 -3.26 -2.88
N ASP A 135 2.26 -3.04 -2.87
CA ASP A 135 2.95 -2.15 -1.94
C ASP A 135 3.39 -0.92 -2.72
N ARG A 136 2.84 0.24 -2.36
CA ARG A 136 3.12 1.50 -3.05
C ARG A 136 3.63 2.52 -2.05
N SER A 137 4.63 3.27 -2.49
CA SER A 137 5.21 4.38 -1.74
C SER A 137 5.13 5.65 -2.58
N SER A 138 4.88 6.77 -1.91
CA SER A 138 4.83 8.10 -2.48
C SER A 138 5.36 9.10 -1.46
N THR A 139 5.62 10.31 -1.92
CA THR A 139 5.85 11.47 -1.06
C THR A 139 4.81 12.53 -1.31
N PHE A 140 4.24 13.08 -0.24
CA PHE A 140 3.43 14.31 -0.29
C PHE A 140 4.26 15.50 0.19
N SER A 141 4.11 16.64 -0.46
CA SER A 141 4.69 17.89 0.02
C SER A 141 3.56 18.88 0.28
N TYR A 142 3.37 19.23 1.55
CA TYR A 142 2.28 20.09 2.02
C TYR A 142 2.71 21.54 2.15
N ASN A 143 1.82 22.44 1.81
CA ASN A 143 2.04 23.88 1.85
C ASN A 143 0.83 24.56 2.48
N LEU A 144 1.07 25.55 3.34
CA LEU A 144 0.06 26.44 3.90
C LEU A 144 0.18 27.82 3.23
N ALA A 145 -0.92 28.31 2.62
CA ALA A 145 -0.98 29.67 2.13
C ALA A 145 -0.92 30.66 3.30
N ASN A 146 0.10 31.52 3.31
CA ASN A 146 0.38 32.47 4.38
C ASN A 146 -0.34 33.80 4.15
N SER A 147 -0.73 34.50 5.22
CA SER A 147 -1.49 35.75 5.12
C SER A 147 -1.30 36.64 6.34
N TRP A 148 -1.21 37.96 6.11
CA TRP A 148 -1.25 38.98 7.16
C TRP A 148 -2.58 39.02 7.94
N SER A 149 -3.64 38.40 7.41
CA SER A 149 -4.95 38.34 8.07
C SER A 149 -5.02 37.29 9.17
N TYR A 150 -4.04 36.40 9.29
CA TYR A 150 -4.05 35.37 10.33
C TYR A 150 -3.58 35.97 11.64
N ALA A 151 -4.40 35.85 12.68
CA ALA A 151 -4.02 36.27 14.02
C ALA A 151 -2.87 35.38 14.55
N PRO A 152 -1.90 35.91 15.30
CA PRO A 152 -0.82 35.10 15.87
C PRO A 152 -1.35 34.03 16.83
N GLY A 153 -0.80 32.82 16.71
CA GLY A 153 -1.07 31.73 17.65
C GLY A 153 -0.88 30.34 17.04
N ASN A 154 -1.22 29.31 17.81
CA ASN A 154 -1.07 27.91 17.39
C ASN A 154 -2.41 27.38 16.91
N TYR A 155 -2.48 27.02 15.63
CA TYR A 155 -3.69 26.48 15.02
C TYR A 155 -3.53 25.00 14.74
N THR A 156 -4.60 24.23 14.98
CA THR A 156 -4.60 22.79 14.78
C THR A 156 -5.88 22.34 14.08
N ALA A 157 -5.75 21.28 13.27
CA ALA A 157 -6.87 20.58 12.66
C ALA A 157 -6.53 19.08 12.64
N THR A 158 -7.56 18.24 12.79
CA THR A 158 -7.42 16.79 12.58
C THR A 158 -7.76 16.45 11.14
N VAL A 159 -6.98 15.57 10.54
CA VAL A 159 -7.17 15.11 9.16
C VAL A 159 -7.30 13.60 9.13
N ASN A 160 -8.34 13.11 8.45
CA ASN A 160 -8.66 11.68 8.36
C ASN A 160 -8.31 11.16 6.97
N TYR A 161 -7.38 10.22 6.93
CA TYR A 161 -7.08 9.43 5.74
C TYR A 161 -7.85 8.12 5.75
N VAL A 162 -8.44 7.77 4.60
CA VAL A 162 -9.15 6.50 4.41
C VAL A 162 -8.56 5.79 3.19
N LEU A 163 -8.00 4.61 3.42
CA LEU A 163 -7.55 3.69 2.37
C LEU A 163 -8.59 2.58 2.23
N SER A 164 -9.24 2.52 1.07
CA SER A 164 -10.28 1.52 0.77
C SER A 164 -9.79 0.54 -0.29
N ALA A 165 -10.04 -0.76 -0.06
CA ALA A 165 -9.78 -1.83 -1.01
C ALA A 165 -10.83 -2.94 -0.80
N PRO A 166 -11.72 -3.21 -1.77
CA PRO A 166 -12.79 -4.19 -1.65
C PRO A 166 -12.32 -5.64 -1.81
#